data_AF-A0A945ZTU4-F1
#
_entry.id   AF-A0A945ZTU4-F1
#
_cell.length_a   1.000
_cell.length_b   1.000
_cell.length_c   1.000
_cell.angle_alpha   90.00
_cell.angle_beta   90.00
_cell.angle_gamma   90.00
#
_symmetry.space_group_name_H-M   'P 1'
#
loop_
_entity.id
_entity.type
_entity.pdbx_description
1 polymer ?
#
loop_
_entity_poly.entity_id
_entity_poly.type
_entity_poly.pdbx_seq_one_letter_code
_entity_poly.pdbx_strand_id
1 'polypeptide(L)'
;AGGMGQPITGEFAKFSFANGVQSSSSTEWDIGFRGTTIIVNGGGATGTADEPTRNGQGGAYIVSGTMASVLDVDTTKFKQDGSSALAISNGSGNGWYSYNGQSHVISPIPGKILVFKTHDGLYAKIEILSYYKDSPANPNAFTDPSRYYTFNYIYQPNKGQTSF
;
A
#
# COMPACT_ATOMS: atom_id res chain seq x y z
N ALA A 1 -2.38 -19.68 -1.26
CA ALA A 1 -1.11 -20.26 -1.73
C ALA A 1 -1.09 -20.20 -3.25
N GLY A 2 0.01 -19.80 -3.89
CA GLY A 2 0.10 -19.68 -5.35
C GLY A 2 1.45 -20.16 -5.83
N GLY A 3 1.47 -21.29 -6.54
CA GLY A 3 2.59 -21.75 -7.35
C GLY A 3 2.56 -21.08 -8.73
N MET A 4 3.68 -21.13 -9.44
CA MET A 4 3.86 -20.53 -10.77
C MET A 4 2.66 -20.84 -11.69
N GLY A 5 1.99 -19.78 -12.18
CA GLY A 5 0.88 -19.86 -13.13
C GLY A 5 -0.54 -19.87 -12.52
N GLN A 6 -0.70 -19.92 -11.20
CA GLN A 6 -2.00 -19.73 -10.56
C GLN A 6 -2.22 -18.26 -10.18
N PRO A 7 -3.44 -17.72 -10.33
CA PRO A 7 -3.76 -16.38 -9.85
C PRO A 7 -3.39 -16.25 -8.36
N ILE A 8 -2.83 -15.10 -7.95
CA ILE A 8 -2.70 -14.80 -6.52
C ILE A 8 -4.12 -14.64 -5.98
N THR A 9 -4.63 -15.68 -5.35
CA THR A 9 -5.95 -15.72 -4.69
C THR A 9 -5.83 -15.44 -3.20
N GLY A 10 -6.96 -15.08 -2.59
CA GLY A 10 -7.08 -14.72 -1.18
C GLY A 10 -7.44 -13.25 -1.00
N GLU A 11 -8.17 -12.98 0.07
CA GLU A 11 -8.66 -11.63 0.40
C GLU A 11 -7.50 -10.65 0.63
N PHE A 12 -7.74 -9.39 0.27
CA PHE A 12 -6.87 -8.30 0.66
C PHE A 12 -7.03 -8.01 2.16
N ALA A 13 -5.90 -7.90 2.87
CA ALA A 13 -5.89 -7.35 4.22
C ALA A 13 -6.08 -5.83 4.13
N LYS A 14 -7.29 -5.36 4.44
CA LYS A 14 -7.68 -3.95 4.36
C LYS A 14 -7.28 -3.19 5.64
N PHE A 15 -6.93 -1.92 5.53
CA PHE A 15 -6.59 -1.05 6.65
C PHE A 15 -7.35 0.28 6.58
N SER A 16 -7.74 0.81 7.73
CA SER A 16 -8.37 2.13 7.87
C SER A 16 -7.41 3.05 8.63
N PHE A 17 -7.03 4.18 8.03
CA PHE A 17 -6.12 5.15 8.66
C PHE A 17 -6.79 5.87 9.83
N ALA A 18 -8.08 6.18 9.71
CA ALA A 18 -8.85 6.82 10.77
C ALA A 18 -8.90 5.98 12.05
N ASN A 19 -9.07 4.67 11.90
CA ASN A 19 -9.16 3.74 13.04
C ASN A 19 -7.80 3.16 13.45
N GLY A 20 -6.79 3.23 12.58
CA GLY A 20 -5.46 2.68 12.84
C GLY A 20 -5.40 1.16 12.93
N VAL A 21 -6.38 0.46 12.33
CA VAL A 21 -6.52 -1.00 12.43
C VAL A 21 -6.83 -1.66 11.09
N GLN A 22 -6.58 -2.97 11.03
CA GLN A 22 -7.09 -3.81 9.96
C GLN A 22 -8.63 -3.77 9.95
N SER A 23 -9.21 -3.52 8.79
CA SER A 23 -10.65 -3.35 8.61
C SER A 23 -11.27 -4.59 7.97
N SER A 24 -12.36 -5.10 8.56
CA SER A 24 -13.23 -6.08 7.92
C SER A 24 -14.35 -5.43 7.10
N SER A 25 -14.58 -4.12 7.26
CA SER A 25 -15.67 -3.38 6.61
C SER A 25 -15.58 -3.41 5.09
N SER A 26 -16.70 -3.56 4.41
CA SER A 26 -16.78 -3.51 2.95
C SER A 26 -16.66 -2.08 2.39
N THR A 27 -16.86 -1.06 3.23
CA THR A 27 -16.86 0.35 2.83
C THR A 27 -15.79 1.18 3.54
N GLU A 28 -15.51 0.87 4.80
CA GLU A 28 -14.61 1.67 5.65
C GLU A 28 -13.20 1.08 5.63
N TRP A 29 -12.53 1.21 4.49
CA TRP A 29 -11.14 0.85 4.29
C TRP A 29 -10.49 1.81 3.30
N ASP A 30 -9.20 2.06 3.46
CA ASP A 30 -8.46 3.04 2.66
C ASP A 30 -7.47 2.37 1.72
N ILE A 31 -6.70 1.42 2.26
CA ILE A 31 -5.71 0.63 1.52
C ILE A 31 -5.89 -0.86 1.79
N GLY A 32 -5.49 -1.69 0.83
CA GLY A 32 -5.51 -3.14 0.97
C GLY A 32 -4.19 -3.78 0.55
N PHE A 33 -3.74 -4.79 1.27
CA PHE A 33 -2.49 -5.51 1.02
C PHE A 33 -2.73 -6.94 0.56
N ARG A 34 -2.04 -7.39 -0.49
CA ARG A 34 -1.97 -8.81 -0.88
C ARG A 34 -0.67 -9.12 -1.58
N GLY A 35 0.16 -9.98 -0.98
CA GLY A 35 1.52 -10.16 -1.48
C GLY A 35 2.24 -8.82 -1.45
N THR A 36 2.90 -8.43 -2.55
CA THR A 36 3.52 -7.11 -2.70
C THR A 36 2.57 -6.01 -3.19
N THR A 37 1.33 -6.37 -3.53
CA THR A 37 0.33 -5.45 -4.09
C THR A 37 -0.32 -4.62 -3.00
N ILE A 38 -0.42 -3.31 -3.26
CA ILE A 38 -1.17 -2.35 -2.46
C ILE A 38 -2.27 -1.78 -3.35
N ILE A 39 -3.51 -1.91 -2.93
CA ILE A 39 -4.69 -1.32 -3.58
C ILE A 39 -5.24 -0.16 -2.76
N VAL A 40 -6.00 0.72 -3.40
CA VAL A 40 -6.74 1.81 -2.76
C VAL A 40 -8.25 1.63 -2.89
N ASN A 41 -9.02 2.13 -1.93
CA ASN A 41 -10.48 2.17 -2.04
C ASN A 41 -10.95 3.33 -2.93
N GLY A 42 -10.60 3.28 -4.21
CA GLY A 42 -11.08 4.20 -5.23
C GLY A 42 -10.66 3.77 -6.63
N GLY A 43 -11.43 4.20 -7.62
CA GLY A 43 -11.32 3.72 -9.00
C GLY A 43 -12.12 2.43 -9.20
N GLY A 44 -11.58 1.49 -9.98
CA GLY A 44 -12.26 0.27 -10.39
C GLY A 44 -11.46 -1.01 -10.15
N ALA A 45 -12.09 -2.15 -10.41
CA ALA A 45 -11.44 -3.47 -10.31
C ALA A 45 -10.18 -3.55 -11.20
N THR A 46 -9.15 -4.22 -10.70
CA THR A 46 -7.88 -4.42 -11.43
C THR A 46 -7.88 -5.69 -12.27
N GLY A 47 -8.94 -6.49 -12.15
CA GLY A 47 -9.11 -7.74 -12.89
C GLY A 47 -8.51 -8.97 -12.20
N THR A 48 -8.13 -8.84 -10.93
CA THR A 48 -7.66 -9.96 -10.10
C THR A 48 -8.82 -10.55 -9.28
N ALA A 49 -8.70 -11.83 -8.90
CA ALA A 49 -9.70 -12.49 -8.06
C ALA A 49 -9.75 -11.88 -6.65
N ASP A 50 -10.86 -12.06 -5.95
CA ASP A 50 -11.04 -11.72 -4.52
C ASP A 50 -10.76 -10.23 -4.18
N GLU A 51 -10.96 -9.33 -5.14
CA GLU A 51 -10.84 -7.90 -4.89
C GLU A 51 -12.03 -7.37 -4.08
N PRO A 52 -11.79 -6.52 -3.06
CA PRO A 52 -12.87 -5.81 -2.41
C PRO A 52 -13.53 -4.84 -3.41
N THR A 53 -14.84 -4.65 -3.26
CA THR A 53 -15.55 -3.59 -4.00
C THR A 53 -14.95 -2.24 -3.64
N ARG A 54 -14.58 -1.46 -4.66
CA ARG A 54 -14.16 -0.05 -4.49
C ARG A 54 -15.40 0.83 -4.49
N ASN A 55 -15.60 1.54 -3.40
CA ASN A 55 -16.76 2.40 -3.16
C ASN A 55 -16.38 3.75 -2.55
N GLY A 56 -15.07 4.05 -2.47
CA GLY A 56 -14.53 5.31 -2.00
C GLY A 56 -13.90 6.16 -3.09
N GLN A 57 -13.28 7.25 -2.62
CA GLN A 57 -12.55 8.24 -3.43
C GLN A 57 -11.03 8.04 -3.36
N GLY A 58 -10.58 6.88 -2.91
CA GLY A 58 -9.20 6.59 -2.60
C GLY A 58 -8.28 6.73 -3.81
N GLY A 59 -7.04 7.10 -3.55
CA GLY A 59 -6.02 7.29 -4.57
C GLY A 59 -4.64 7.29 -3.94
N ALA A 60 -3.59 7.11 -4.73
CA ALA A 60 -2.22 7.20 -4.23
C ALA A 60 -1.24 7.81 -5.22
N TYR A 61 -0.11 8.26 -4.69
CA TYR A 61 1.11 8.54 -5.44
C TYR A 61 2.35 8.32 -4.56
N ILE A 62 3.52 8.26 -5.17
CA ILE A 62 4.79 8.06 -4.47
C ILE A 62 5.66 9.31 -4.60
N VAL A 63 6.27 9.73 -3.49
CA VAL A 63 7.24 10.82 -3.42
C VAL A 63 8.56 10.28 -2.90
N SER A 64 9.67 10.78 -3.47
CA SER A 64 10.99 10.56 -2.89
C SER A 64 11.22 11.55 -1.74
N GLY A 65 11.54 11.06 -0.54
CA GLY A 65 11.75 11.89 0.65
C GLY A 65 11.69 11.07 1.94
N THR A 66 11.47 11.74 3.07
CA THR A 66 11.23 11.11 4.38
C THR A 66 9.85 11.46 4.89
N MET A 67 9.37 10.74 5.91
CA MET A 67 8.12 11.10 6.60
C MET A 67 8.12 12.56 7.07
N ALA A 68 9.27 13.10 7.50
CA ALA A 68 9.41 14.48 7.94
C ALA A 68 9.46 15.50 6.79
N SER A 69 9.99 15.14 5.62
CA SER A 69 10.14 16.09 4.50
C SER A 69 8.87 16.25 3.65
N VAL A 70 7.98 15.26 3.66
CA VAL A 70 6.71 15.31 2.91
C VAL A 70 5.66 16.03 3.76
N LEU A 71 5.65 17.36 3.70
CA LEU A 71 4.76 18.19 4.54
C LEU A 71 3.37 18.39 3.95
N ASP A 72 3.24 18.38 2.62
CA ASP A 72 2.01 18.71 1.93
C ASP A 72 1.60 17.64 0.90
N VAL A 73 0.30 17.53 0.72
CA VAL A 73 -0.35 16.69 -0.29
C VAL A 73 -0.44 17.47 -1.60
N ASP A 74 0.06 16.85 -2.66
CA ASP A 74 -0.16 17.30 -4.03
C ASP A 74 -1.36 16.56 -4.61
N THR A 75 -2.53 17.21 -4.56
CA THR A 75 -3.80 16.63 -4.99
C THR A 75 -3.85 16.31 -6.48
N THR A 76 -2.95 16.89 -7.29
CA THR A 76 -2.88 16.68 -8.74
C THR A 76 -2.20 15.36 -9.12
N LYS A 77 -1.47 14.73 -8.19
CA LYS A 77 -0.70 13.51 -8.44
C LYS A 77 -1.46 12.21 -8.21
N PHE A 78 -2.63 12.26 -7.60
CA PHE A 78 -3.36 11.05 -7.24
C PHE A 78 -3.78 10.24 -8.46
N LYS A 79 -3.45 8.96 -8.40
CA LYS A 79 -3.96 7.92 -9.30
C LYS A 79 -4.88 7.00 -8.51
N GLN A 80 -5.84 6.40 -9.21
CA GLN A 80 -6.72 5.38 -8.65
C GLN A 80 -6.39 4.04 -9.28
N ASP A 81 -6.89 2.96 -8.67
CA ASP A 81 -6.80 1.64 -9.27
C ASP A 81 -7.76 1.49 -10.46
N GLY A 82 -7.40 0.66 -11.41
CA GLY A 82 -8.26 0.26 -12.51
C GLY A 82 -7.71 -0.91 -13.30
N SER A 83 -8.44 -1.33 -14.32
CA SER A 83 -8.10 -2.50 -15.16
C SER A 83 -6.78 -2.34 -15.93
N SER A 84 -6.33 -1.10 -16.16
CA SER A 84 -5.09 -0.81 -16.86
C SER A 84 -3.88 -0.68 -15.93
N ALA A 85 -4.06 -0.20 -14.69
CA ALA A 85 -2.99 0.07 -13.75
C ALA A 85 -3.49 0.22 -12.30
N LEU A 86 -2.59 -0.09 -11.35
CA LEU A 86 -2.76 0.23 -9.93
C LEU A 86 -2.33 1.68 -9.64
N ALA A 87 -2.90 2.29 -8.59
CA ALA A 87 -2.45 3.58 -8.07
C ALA A 87 -0.99 3.52 -7.61
N ILE A 88 -0.61 2.40 -6.95
CA ILE A 88 0.76 2.04 -6.62
C ILE A 88 1.21 0.92 -7.55
N SER A 89 2.08 1.23 -8.50
CA SER A 89 2.62 0.24 -9.43
C SER A 89 3.26 -0.95 -8.69
N ASN A 90 2.91 -2.16 -9.11
CA ASN A 90 3.56 -3.38 -8.62
C ASN A 90 4.82 -3.72 -9.45
N GLY A 91 5.61 -4.66 -8.96
CA GLY A 91 6.87 -5.08 -9.59
C GLY A 91 8.09 -4.39 -8.97
N SER A 92 9.17 -5.15 -8.90
CA SER A 92 10.45 -4.71 -8.32
C SER A 92 10.93 -3.42 -8.99
N GLY A 93 11.20 -2.39 -8.20
CA GLY A 93 11.71 -1.09 -8.66
C GLY A 93 10.64 -0.10 -9.14
N ASN A 94 9.39 -0.54 -9.33
CA ASN A 94 8.33 0.32 -9.89
C ASN A 94 7.49 1.05 -8.84
N GLY A 95 7.45 0.52 -7.62
CA GLY A 95 6.59 1.01 -6.54
C GLY A 95 7.38 1.22 -5.25
N TRP A 96 7.00 0.45 -4.23
CA TRP A 96 7.53 0.59 -2.88
C TRP A 96 8.71 -0.35 -2.56
N TYR A 97 8.99 -1.35 -3.40
CA TYR A 97 9.95 -2.42 -3.08
C TYR A 97 10.88 -2.77 -4.24
N SER A 98 12.03 -3.36 -3.90
CA SER A 98 12.90 -4.11 -4.80
C SER A 98 12.93 -5.59 -4.40
N TYR A 99 13.19 -6.46 -5.37
CA TYR A 99 13.34 -7.90 -5.18
C TYR A 99 14.73 -8.34 -5.59
N ASN A 100 15.43 -9.03 -4.69
CA ASN A 100 16.71 -9.66 -4.98
C ASN A 100 16.47 -11.10 -5.46
N GLY A 101 16.77 -11.38 -6.72
CA GLY A 101 16.54 -12.70 -7.32
C GLY A 101 17.43 -13.83 -6.80
N GLN A 102 18.57 -13.51 -6.16
CA GLN A 102 19.49 -14.49 -5.60
C GLN A 102 19.10 -14.90 -4.18
N SER A 103 18.74 -13.93 -3.33
CA SER A 103 18.32 -14.18 -1.95
C SER A 103 16.80 -14.34 -1.78
N HIS A 104 16.03 -14.06 -2.83
CA HIS A 104 14.57 -13.96 -2.82
C HIS A 104 13.99 -12.92 -1.85
N VAL A 105 14.81 -11.98 -1.40
CA VAL A 105 14.42 -10.96 -0.42
C VAL A 105 13.65 -9.83 -1.11
N ILE A 106 12.54 -9.40 -0.49
CA ILE A 106 11.78 -8.20 -0.84
C ILE A 106 12.14 -7.09 0.16
N SER A 107 12.73 -6.01 -0.32
CA SER A 107 13.14 -4.88 0.52
C SER A 107 12.36 -3.63 0.14
N PRO A 108 11.84 -2.84 1.11
CA PRO A 108 11.35 -1.51 0.82
C PRO A 108 12.44 -0.66 0.15
N ILE A 109 12.07 0.17 -0.81
CA ILE A 109 13.00 1.12 -1.43
C ILE A 109 13.15 2.32 -0.49
N PRO A 110 14.36 2.61 0.02
CA PRO A 110 14.56 3.72 0.93
C PRO A 110 14.12 5.06 0.33
N GLY A 111 13.54 5.91 1.19
CA GLY A 111 13.10 7.24 0.82
C GLY A 111 11.87 7.27 -0.08
N LYS A 112 11.05 6.20 -0.13
CA LYS A 112 9.75 6.20 -0.81
C LYS A 112 8.63 6.41 0.19
N ILE A 113 7.99 7.57 0.12
CA ILE A 113 6.78 7.89 0.87
C ILE A 113 5.59 7.70 -0.05
N LEU A 114 4.66 6.83 0.36
CA LEU A 114 3.40 6.63 -0.35
C LEU A 114 2.39 7.56 0.28
N VAL A 115 1.83 8.47 -0.52
CA VAL A 115 0.79 9.40 -0.11
C VAL A 115 -0.54 8.89 -0.62
N PHE A 116 -1.53 8.85 0.25
CA PHE A 116 -2.87 8.32 0.01
C PHE A 116 -3.94 9.40 0.20
N LYS A 117 -4.93 9.39 -0.69
CA LYS A 117 -6.26 9.90 -0.44
C LYS A 117 -7.09 8.75 0.10
N THR A 118 -7.76 8.94 1.23
CA THR A 118 -8.61 7.93 1.88
C THR A 118 -9.94 7.77 1.15
N HIS A 119 -10.71 6.75 1.52
CA HIS A 119 -12.01 6.47 0.89
C HIS A 119 -13.00 7.64 1.02
N ASP A 120 -12.91 8.40 2.11
CA ASP A 120 -13.74 9.56 2.45
C ASP A 120 -13.12 10.92 2.05
N GLY A 121 -11.93 10.90 1.42
CA GLY A 121 -11.31 12.09 0.84
C GLY A 121 -10.39 12.89 1.76
N LEU A 122 -9.97 12.31 2.88
CA LEU A 122 -8.87 12.77 3.72
C LEU A 122 -7.53 12.22 3.21
N TYR A 123 -6.44 12.46 3.95
CA TYR A 123 -5.10 12.11 3.49
C TYR A 123 -4.28 11.37 4.53
N ALA A 124 -3.44 10.46 4.06
CA ALA A 124 -2.43 9.81 4.86
C ALA A 124 -1.13 9.69 4.07
N LYS A 125 -0.01 9.51 4.76
CA LYS A 125 1.25 9.09 4.16
C LYS A 125 1.85 7.95 4.96
N ILE A 126 2.52 7.02 4.28
CA ILE A 126 3.23 5.92 4.93
C ILE A 126 4.66 5.79 4.43
N GLU A 127 5.49 5.24 5.29
CA GLU A 127 6.81 4.70 4.98
C GLU A 127 6.82 3.22 5.35
N ILE A 128 7.05 2.35 4.38
CA ILE A 128 7.09 0.90 4.61
C ILE A 128 8.47 0.52 5.13
N LEU A 129 8.49 -0.14 6.28
CA LEU A 129 9.71 -0.53 7.00
C LEU A 129 10.09 -1.99 6.73
N SER A 130 9.10 -2.88 6.62
CA SER A 130 9.34 -4.31 6.40
C SER A 130 8.17 -5.00 5.72
N TYR A 131 8.49 -6.09 5.03
CA TYR A 131 7.57 -7.07 4.45
C TYR A 131 7.54 -8.40 5.21
N TYR A 132 8.40 -8.53 6.22
CA TYR A 132 8.60 -9.73 7.03
C TYR A 132 8.19 -9.47 8.47
N LYS A 133 7.61 -10.50 9.10
CA LYS A 133 7.11 -10.46 10.47
C LYS A 133 8.23 -10.03 11.42
N ASP A 134 7.90 -9.19 12.39
CA ASP A 134 8.81 -8.67 13.43
C ASP A 134 9.95 -7.78 12.89
N SER A 135 9.93 -7.41 11.60
CA SER A 135 10.88 -6.47 10.98
C SER A 135 12.37 -6.81 11.22
N PRO A 136 12.85 -7.99 10.80
CA PRO A 136 14.25 -8.36 10.95
C PRO A 136 15.16 -7.39 10.18
N ALA A 137 16.29 -7.01 10.79
CA ALA A 137 17.28 -6.13 10.16
C ALA A 137 17.90 -6.73 8.88
N ASN A 138 18.01 -8.07 8.84
CA ASN A 138 18.54 -8.82 7.70
C ASN A 138 17.55 -9.96 7.36
N PRO A 139 16.47 -9.69 6.61
CA PRO A 139 15.46 -10.68 6.32
C PRO A 139 16.01 -11.85 5.50
N ASN A 140 15.59 -13.06 5.85
CA ASN A 140 15.82 -14.29 5.11
C ASN A 140 14.48 -14.81 4.55
N ALA A 141 14.33 -14.75 3.22
CA ALA A 141 13.10 -15.12 2.55
C ALA A 141 12.67 -16.60 2.73
N PHE A 142 13.58 -17.47 3.20
CA PHE A 142 13.33 -18.90 3.40
C PHE A 142 12.89 -19.24 4.83
N THR A 143 13.15 -18.37 5.80
CA THR A 143 12.86 -18.64 7.22
C THR A 143 11.93 -17.60 7.84
N ASP A 144 12.01 -16.34 7.40
CA ASP A 144 11.24 -15.27 7.97
C ASP A 144 9.84 -15.22 7.32
N PRO A 145 8.75 -15.23 8.11
CA PRO A 145 7.41 -15.15 7.57
C PRO A 145 7.20 -13.85 6.79
N SER A 146 6.96 -13.98 5.48
CA SER A 146 6.68 -12.87 4.57
C SER A 146 5.20 -12.48 4.55
N ARG A 147 4.85 -11.37 3.88
CA ARG A 147 3.49 -10.79 3.80
C ARG A 147 3.01 -10.18 5.12
N TYR A 148 3.95 -9.73 5.95
CA TYR A 148 3.69 -8.95 7.15
C TYR A 148 4.22 -7.54 6.92
N TYR A 149 3.33 -6.61 6.66
CA TYR A 149 3.70 -5.22 6.47
C TYR A 149 3.91 -4.54 7.82
N THR A 150 5.07 -3.92 7.99
CA THR A 150 5.33 -2.95 9.06
C THR A 150 5.58 -1.60 8.41
N PHE A 151 4.87 -0.56 8.85
CA PHE A 151 4.98 0.78 8.29
C PHE A 151 4.71 1.84 9.36
N ASN A 152 5.34 3.01 9.20
CA ASN A 152 4.94 4.23 9.90
C ASN A 152 3.85 4.93 9.09
N TYR A 153 2.92 5.62 9.74
CA TYR A 153 1.96 6.47 9.04
C TYR A 153 1.67 7.79 9.77
N ILE A 154 1.28 8.80 9.00
CA ILE A 154 0.66 10.05 9.48
C ILE A 154 -0.68 10.18 8.75
N TYR A 155 -1.72 10.52 9.50
CA TYR A 155 -3.07 10.73 9.00
C TYR A 155 -3.52 12.16 9.31
N GLN A 156 -4.05 12.85 8.30
CA GLN A 156 -4.64 14.18 8.42
C GLN A 156 -6.16 14.05 8.59
N PRO A 157 -6.71 14.20 9.80
CA PRO A 157 -8.14 13.98 10.07
C PRO A 157 -9.03 15.16 9.63
N ASN A 158 -8.45 16.29 9.25
CA ASN A 158 -9.22 17.50 8.96
C ASN A 158 -9.59 17.61 7.47
N LYS A 159 -10.89 17.69 7.20
CA LYS A 159 -11.43 17.82 5.85
C LYS A 159 -10.93 19.09 5.17
N GLY A 160 -10.42 18.94 3.95
CA GLY A 160 -9.90 20.04 3.13
C GLY A 160 -8.50 20.52 3.50
N GLN A 161 -7.85 19.93 4.52
CA GLN A 161 -6.45 20.22 4.83
C GLN A 161 -5.52 19.36 3.99
N THR A 162 -4.52 19.98 3.37
CA THR A 162 -3.51 19.28 2.56
C THR A 162 -2.16 19.19 3.25
N SER A 163 -1.95 19.86 4.37
CA SER A 163 -0.72 19.73 5.17
C SER A 163 -0.84 18.55 6.15
N PHE A 164 0.28 17.87 6.40
CA PHE A 164 0.38 16.74 7.34
C PHE A 164 0.75 17.18 8.76
#